data_AF-A0A845YY14-F1
#
_entry.id   AF-A0A845YY14-F1
#
_cell.length_a   1.000
_cell.length_b   1.000
_cell.length_c   1.000
_cell.angle_alpha   90.00
_cell.angle_beta   90.00
_cell.angle_gamma   90.00
#
_symmetry.space_group_name_H-M   'P 1'
#
loop_
_entity.id
_entity.type
_entity.pdbx_description
1 polymer ?
#
loop_
_entity_poly.entity_id
_entity_poly.type
_entity_poly.pdbx_seq_one_letter_code
_entity_poly.pdbx_strand_id
1 'polypeptide(L)' 'MANFPVINTSPLIFLTKSNWLKLLQQIFDSTIIVPQAVAVEIEAYGEQDITFQALTSTDW' A
#
# COMPACT_ATOMS: atom_id res chain seq x y z
N MET A 1 -23.24 -3.57 -3.56
CA MET A 1 -21.98 -4.34 -3.70
C MET A 1 -20.91 -3.57 -2.95
N ALA A 2 -20.23 -4.18 -1.98
CA ALA A 2 -19.06 -3.54 -1.36
C ALA A 2 -17.94 -3.46 -2.40
N ASN A 3 -17.32 -2.29 -2.54
CA ASN A 3 -16.21 -2.09 -3.46
C ASN A 3 -14.92 -2.03 -2.63
N PHE A 4 -14.01 -2.95 -2.88
CA PHE A 4 -12.70 -3.01 -2.21
C PHE A 4 -11.65 -2.51 -3.20
N PRO A 5 -11.12 -1.30 -3.00
CA PRO A 5 -10.06 -0.77 -3.84
C PRO A 5 -8.86 -1.72 -3.81
N VAL A 6 -8.23 -1.91 -4.96
CA VAL A 6 -7.02 -2.71 -5.09
C VAL A 6 -5.88 -1.77 -5.47
N ILE A 7 -4.76 -1.86 -4.75
CA ILE A 7 -3.59 -1.02 -5.01
C ILE A 7 -2.46 -1.83 -5.68
N ASN A 8 -1.86 -1.24 -6.72
CA ASN A 8 -0.68 -1.79 -7.40
C ASN A 8 0.62 -1.28 -6.76
N THR A 9 1.75 -1.87 -7.13
CA THR A 9 3.09 -1.52 -6.63
C THR A 9 3.45 -0.06 -6.88
N SER A 10 3.35 0.42 -8.12
CA SER A 10 3.76 1.80 -8.46
C SER A 10 3.01 2.89 -7.68
N PRO A 11 1.66 2.88 -7.57
CA PRO A 11 0.96 3.86 -6.75
C PRO A 11 1.27 3.70 -5.25
N LEU A 12 1.47 2.49 -4.74
CA LEU A 12 1.88 2.27 -3.35
C LEU A 12 3.25 2.89 -3.05
N ILE A 13 4.24 2.68 -3.92
CA ILE A 13 5.56 3.32 -3.84
C ILE A 13 5.42 4.84 -3.91
N PHE A 14 4.65 5.36 -4.87
CA PHE A 14 4.49 6.80 -5.03
C PHE A 14 3.92 7.44 -3.75
N LEU A 15 2.83 6.89 -3.21
CA LEU A 15 2.12 7.46 -2.06
C LEU A 15 2.90 7.36 -0.76
N THR A 16 3.66 6.28 -0.56
CA THR A 16 4.53 6.13 0.61
C THR A 16 5.71 7.10 0.54
N LYS A 17 6.43 7.16 -0.60
CA LYS A 17 7.57 8.07 -0.81
C LYS A 17 7.20 9.54 -0.75
N SER A 18 5.96 9.87 -1.08
CA SER A 18 5.45 11.25 -1.01
C SER A 18 4.69 11.56 0.29
N ASN A 19 4.62 10.63 1.25
CA ASN A 19 3.92 10.77 2.54
C ASN A 19 2.40 11.05 2.41
N TRP A 20 1.76 10.49 1.39
CA TRP A 20 0.32 10.61 1.13
C TRP A 20 -0.45 9.30 1.33
N LEU A 21 0.18 8.23 1.84
CA LEU A 21 -0.49 6.96 2.08
C LEU A 21 -1.78 7.10 2.92
N LYS A 22 -1.77 7.98 3.93
CA LYS A 22 -2.95 8.28 4.76
C LYS A 22 -4.15 8.82 3.98
N LEU A 23 -3.96 9.44 2.81
CA LEU A 23 -5.09 9.87 1.99
C LEU A 23 -5.91 8.70 1.48
N LEU A 24 -5.28 7.57 1.16
CA LEU A 24 -6.03 6.39 0.72
C LEU A 24 -7.01 5.93 1.80
N GLN A 25 -6.57 5.85 3.04
CA GLN A 25 -7.41 5.50 4.19
C GLN A 25 -8.50 6.54 4.49
N GLN A 26 -8.33 7.79 4.07
CA GLN A 26 -9.34 8.85 4.23
C GLN A 26 -10.36 8.89 3.09
N ILE A 27 -9.96 8.47 1.89
CA ILE A 27 -10.81 8.49 0.70
C ILE A 27 -11.68 7.23 0.64
N PHE A 28 -11.15 6.11 1.11
CA PHE A 28 -11.84 4.83 1.08
C PHE A 28 -12.31 4.46 2.49
N ASP A 29 -13.63 4.45 2.68
CA ASP A 29 -14.28 3.94 3.90
C ASP A 29 -14.26 2.39 3.99
N SER A 30 -13.52 1.71 3.10
CA SER A 30 -13.43 0.26 2.99
C SER A 30 -11.98 -0.22 2.99
N THR A 31 -11.80 -1.48 3.39
CA THR A 31 -10.54 -2.24 3.31
C THR A 31 -9.91 -2.10 1.93
N ILE A 32 -8.62 -1.80 1.88
CA ILE A 32 -7.86 -1.66 0.64
C ILE A 32 -7.06 -2.94 0.47
N ILE A 33 -7.29 -3.65 -0.64
CA ILE A 33 -6.60 -4.90 -0.88
C ILE A 33 -5.23 -4.62 -1.49
N VAL A 34 -4.19 -5.13 -0.82
CA VAL A 34 -2.84 -5.28 -1.41
C VAL A 34 -2.69 -6.72 -1.90
N PRO A 35 -2.62 -6.96 -3.23
CA PRO A 35 -2.40 -8.30 -3.75
C PRO A 35 -1.06 -8.87 -3.31
N GLN A 36 -0.98 -10.19 -3.12
CA GLN A 36 0.27 -10.87 -2.75
C GLN A 36 1.42 -10.57 -3.71
N ALA A 37 1.14 -10.47 -5.02
CA ALA A 37 2.17 -10.14 -6.01
C ALA A 37 2.79 -8.75 -5.78
N VAL A 38 1.98 -7.78 -5.32
CA VAL A 38 2.45 -6.44 -4.95
C VAL A 38 3.31 -6.50 -3.70
N ALA A 39 2.88 -7.26 -2.68
CA ALA A 39 3.67 -7.46 -1.47
C ALA A 39 5.05 -8.06 -1.78
N VAL A 40 5.11 -9.12 -2.59
CA VAL A 40 6.35 -9.77 -3.01
C VAL A 40 7.26 -8.82 -3.81
N GLU A 41 6.69 -7.98 -4.68
CA GLU A 41 7.46 -6.98 -5.41
C GLU A 41 8.06 -5.93 -4.46
N ILE A 42 7.29 -5.48 -3.45
CA ILE A 42 7.78 -4.54 -2.44
C ILE A 42 8.88 -5.16 -1.56
N GLU A 43 8.70 -6.41 -1.13
CA GLU A 43 9.69 -7.17 -0.35
C GLU A 43 11.06 -7.24 -1.05
N ALA A 44 11.07 -7.34 -2.38
CA ALA A 44 12.30 -7.39 -3.17
C ALA A 44 13.16 -6.11 -3.08
N TYR A 45 12.58 -4.97 -2.67
CA TYR A 45 13.34 -3.73 -2.44
C TYR A 45 14.06 -3.68 -1.09
N GLY A 46 13.76 -4.63 -0.18
CA GLY A 46 14.41 -4.79 1.12
C GLY A 46 13.75 -4.03 2.27
N GLU A 47 14.03 -4.46 3.50
CA GLU A 47 13.37 -4.00 4.73
C GLU A 47 13.58 -2.51 5.05
N GLN A 48 14.60 -1.90 4.44
CA GLN A 48 14.91 -0.48 4.60
C GLN A 48 14.10 0.41 3.64
N ASP A 49 13.43 -0.15 2.62
CA ASP A 49 12.56 0.65 1.76
C ASP A 49 11.34 1.14 2.55
N ILE A 50 11.05 2.43 2.44
CA ILE A 50 9.96 3.05 3.21
C ILE A 50 8.57 2.53 2.81
N THR A 51 8.43 1.99 1.59
CA THR A 51 7.21 1.32 1.13
C THR A 51 7.04 -0.02 1.83
N PHE A 52 8.13 -0.76 2.04
CA PHE A 52 8.11 -2.01 2.81
C PHE A 52 7.69 -1.75 4.27
N GLN A 53 8.30 -0.75 4.89
CA GLN A 53 7.95 -0.36 6.27
C GLN A 53 6.49 0.08 6.38
N ALA A 54 5.99 0.81 5.39
CA ALA A 54 4.58 1.20 5.34
C ALA A 54 3.66 -0.02 5.14
N LEU A 55 4.01 -0.95 4.26
CA LEU A 55 3.25 -2.17 4.01
C LEU A 55 3.07 -3.01 5.28
N THR A 56 4.12 -3.10 6.11
CA THR A 56 4.12 -3.90 7.35
C THR A 56 3.50 -3.20 8.56
N SER A 57 3.38 -1.86 8.53
CA SER A 57 2.85 -1.05 9.64
C SER A 57 1.44 -0.50 9.42
N THR A 58 0.86 -0.75 8.24
CA THR A 58 -0.49 -0.29 7.86
C THR A 58 -1.46 -1.45 7.94
N ASP A 59 -2.62 -1.23 8.55
CA ASP A 59 -3.75 -2.15 8.45
C ASP A 59 -4.44 -1.95 7.08
N TRP A 60 -4.45 -3.02 6.27
CA TRP A 60 -4.96 -3.04 4.90
C TRP A 60 -6.40 -3.56 4.83
#